data_AF-A0A1F3C774-F1
#
_entry.id   AF-A0A1F3C774-F1
#
_cell.length_a   1.000
_cell.length_b   1.000
_cell.length_c   1.000
_cell.angle_alpha   90.00
_cell.angle_beta   90.00
_cell.angle_gamma   90.00
#
_symmetry.space_group_name_H-M   'P 1'
#
loop_
_entity.id
_entity.type
_entity.pdbx_description
1 polymer ?
#
loop_
_entity_poly.entity_id
_entity_poly.type
_entity_poly.pdbx_seq_one_letter_code
_entity_poly.pdbx_strand_id
1 'polypeptide(L)'
;MEQYVNGTPVVRAMPNLSAAVLASTTALAYGRHAEDTHRTAVRSLFDRVGETVDVSEEAMDAVTAVAGSGPAYVYLFMEALIEAGVQAGLSLSIARDLAVQTVFGAAKLVKETGGDPADLRRRVTSPGGTTMAALTVLEARGFKMAIADAVRQAIRRAGELALQKKTS
;
A
#
# COMPACT_ATOMS: atom_id res chain seq x y z
N MET A 1 8.31 -17.28 -12.77
CA MET A 1 9.64 -16.62 -12.80
C MET A 1 10.75 -17.40 -13.52
N GLU A 2 10.86 -18.74 -13.43
CA GLU A 2 12.03 -19.50 -13.96
C GLU A 2 11.87 -20.10 -15.37
N GLN A 3 10.71 -19.96 -16.03
CA GLN A 3 10.39 -20.72 -17.24
C GLN A 3 11.32 -20.48 -18.44
N TYR A 4 12.13 -19.42 -18.40
CA TYR A 4 13.05 -19.05 -19.48
C TYR A 4 14.53 -19.09 -19.08
N VAL A 5 14.85 -19.47 -17.84
CA VAL A 5 16.21 -19.46 -17.30
C VAL A 5 16.42 -20.69 -16.42
N ASN A 6 17.19 -21.67 -16.92
CA ASN A 6 17.45 -22.92 -16.20
C ASN A 6 18.69 -22.79 -15.30
N GLY A 7 18.63 -23.32 -14.08
CA GLY A 7 19.75 -23.30 -13.13
C GLY A 7 20.23 -21.92 -12.70
N THR A 8 19.53 -20.85 -13.08
CA THR A 8 19.94 -19.47 -12.84
C THR A 8 19.24 -18.93 -11.60
N PRO A 9 19.94 -18.31 -10.64
CA PRO A 9 19.31 -17.60 -9.52
C PRO A 9 18.42 -16.46 -10.03
N VAL A 10 17.14 -16.49 -9.70
CA VAL A 10 16.17 -15.44 -10.07
C VAL A 10 15.54 -14.86 -8.81
N VAL A 11 15.46 -13.53 -8.73
CA VAL A 11 14.68 -12.83 -7.71
C VAL A 11 13.74 -11.86 -8.42
N ARG A 12 12.44 -11.97 -8.14
CA ARG A 12 11.43 -11.02 -8.60
C ARG A 12 11.25 -9.95 -7.53
N ALA A 13 11.47 -8.69 -7.90
CA ALA A 13 11.23 -7.55 -7.04
C ALA A 13 10.07 -6.72 -7.59
N MET A 14 9.24 -6.20 -6.70
CA MET A 14 8.14 -5.30 -7.06
C MET A 14 8.14 -4.07 -6.14
N PRO A 15 8.89 -3.02 -6.50
CA PRO A 15 8.83 -1.74 -5.81
C PRO A 15 7.55 -0.98 -6.20
N ASN A 16 7.34 0.20 -5.60
CA ASN A 16 6.29 1.12 -6.00
C ASN A 16 6.83 2.54 -6.24
N LEU A 17 5.93 3.46 -6.60
CA LEU A 17 6.26 4.85 -6.95
C LEU A 17 7.00 5.60 -5.83
N SER A 18 6.80 5.20 -4.57
CA SER A 18 7.44 5.83 -3.40
C SER A 18 8.95 5.58 -3.31
N ALA A 19 9.53 4.74 -4.18
CA ALA A 19 10.98 4.61 -4.33
C ALA A 19 11.67 5.95 -4.63
N ALA A 20 10.99 6.86 -5.34
CA ALA A 20 11.51 8.20 -5.65
C ALA A 20 11.77 9.06 -4.41
N VAL A 21 11.15 8.72 -3.27
CA VAL A 21 11.30 9.43 -1.99
C VAL A 21 11.81 8.50 -0.88
N LEU A 22 12.46 7.39 -1.25
CA LEU A 22 13.04 6.40 -0.34
C LEU A 22 12.02 5.78 0.64
N ALA A 23 10.75 5.73 0.25
CA ALA A 23 9.64 5.21 1.06
C ALA A 23 8.89 4.07 0.33
N SER A 24 9.57 3.33 -0.55
CA SER A 24 9.00 2.17 -1.23
C SER A 24 8.68 1.06 -0.24
N THR A 25 7.68 0.25 -0.58
CA THR A 25 7.60 -1.13 -0.08
C THR A 25 7.88 -2.03 -1.26
N THR A 26 8.96 -2.79 -1.19
CA THR A 26 9.38 -3.69 -2.26
C THR A 26 9.15 -5.13 -1.82
N ALA A 27 8.24 -5.84 -2.50
CA ALA A 27 8.11 -7.27 -2.28
C ALA A 27 9.18 -8.04 -3.07
N LEU A 28 9.75 -9.05 -2.43
CA LEU A 28 10.77 -9.93 -3.00
C LEU A 28 10.26 -11.37 -2.99
N ALA A 29 10.23 -11.99 -4.17
CA ALA A 29 9.97 -13.41 -4.35
C ALA A 29 11.22 -14.07 -4.94
N TYR A 30 11.64 -15.19 -4.37
CA TYR A 30 12.91 -15.84 -4.68
C TYR A 30 12.69 -17.16 -5.42
N GLY A 31 13.44 -17.37 -6.50
CA GLY A 31 13.47 -18.61 -7.25
C GLY A 31 14.16 -19.73 -6.47
N ARG A 32 14.00 -20.96 -6.96
CA ARG A 32 14.57 -22.19 -6.37
C ARG A 32 16.09 -22.17 -6.32
N HIS A 33 16.73 -21.48 -7.25
CA HIS A 33 18.20 -21.35 -7.30
C HIS A 33 18.73 -20.10 -6.58
N ALA A 34 17.87 -19.30 -5.94
CA ALA A 34 18.30 -18.10 -5.22
C ALA A 34 18.78 -18.43 -3.80
N GLU A 35 20.10 -18.57 -3.68
CA GLU A 35 20.83 -18.74 -2.42
C GLU A 35 20.87 -17.47 -1.55
N ASP A 36 21.26 -17.61 -0.29
CA ASP A 36 21.29 -16.53 0.70
C ASP A 36 22.13 -15.33 0.27
N THR A 37 23.24 -15.55 -0.44
CA THR A 37 24.08 -14.48 -0.99
C THR A 37 23.30 -13.58 -1.96
N HIS A 38 22.46 -14.16 -2.82
CA HIS A 38 21.59 -13.42 -3.73
C HIS A 38 20.48 -12.69 -2.97
N ARG A 39 19.90 -13.35 -1.96
CA ARG A 39 18.84 -12.76 -1.11
C ARG A 39 19.36 -11.52 -0.40
N THR A 40 20.51 -11.62 0.26
CA THR A 40 21.16 -10.50 0.96
C THR A 40 21.52 -9.38 0.00
N ALA A 41 22.07 -9.69 -1.19
CA ALA A 41 22.44 -8.68 -2.17
C ALA A 41 21.23 -7.88 -2.68
N VAL A 42 20.14 -8.56 -3.06
CA VAL A 42 18.93 -7.92 -3.55
C VAL A 42 18.23 -7.13 -2.45
N ARG A 43 18.13 -7.69 -1.24
CA ARG A 43 17.58 -6.99 -0.08
C ARG A 43 18.35 -5.70 0.21
N SER A 44 19.68 -5.78 0.28
CA SER A 44 20.54 -4.61 0.50
C SER A 44 20.37 -3.52 -0.56
N LEU A 45 20.08 -3.90 -1.81
CA LEU A 45 19.81 -2.94 -2.87
C LEU A 45 18.48 -2.20 -2.65
N PHE A 46 17.39 -2.94 -2.39
CA PHE A 46 16.05 -2.35 -2.28
C PHE A 46 15.78 -1.68 -0.93
N ASP A 47 16.47 -2.08 0.14
CA ASP A 47 16.41 -1.40 1.44
C ASP A 47 16.96 0.04 1.38
N ARG A 48 17.70 0.40 0.31
CA ARG A 48 18.13 1.79 0.08
C ARG A 48 17.01 2.72 -0.38
N VAL A 49 15.93 2.17 -0.94
CA VAL A 49 14.81 2.95 -1.49
C VAL A 49 13.51 2.75 -0.70
N GLY A 50 13.57 2.06 0.44
CA GLY A 50 12.43 1.80 1.29
C GLY A 50 12.59 0.51 2.08
N GLU A 51 11.50 -0.21 2.32
CA GLU A 51 11.49 -1.47 3.05
C GLU A 51 11.23 -2.65 2.12
N THR A 52 11.85 -3.79 2.44
CA THR A 52 11.63 -5.04 1.72
C THR A 52 10.80 -6.04 2.52
N VAL A 53 9.91 -6.74 1.84
CA VAL A 53 9.11 -7.83 2.40
C VAL A 53 9.27 -9.08 1.55
N ASP A 54 9.54 -10.22 2.20
CA ASP A 54 9.63 -11.49 1.50
C ASP A 54 8.23 -12.07 1.33
N VAL A 55 7.91 -12.48 0.10
CA VAL A 55 6.62 -13.07 -0.26
C VAL A 55 6.83 -14.28 -1.15
N SER A 56 5.81 -15.14 -1.25
CA SER A 56 5.81 -16.20 -2.25
C SER A 56 5.51 -15.63 -3.64
N GLU A 57 5.92 -16.32 -4.70
CA GLU A 57 5.63 -15.89 -6.08
C GLU A 57 4.12 -15.84 -6.35
N GLU A 58 3.34 -16.73 -5.72
CA GLU A 58 1.88 -16.78 -5.82
C GLU A 58 1.20 -15.57 -5.17
N ALA A 59 1.85 -14.95 -4.17
CA ALA A 59 1.32 -13.76 -3.50
C ALA A 59 1.54 -12.47 -4.31
N MET A 60 2.28 -12.50 -5.43
CA MET A 60 2.65 -11.28 -6.16
C MET A 60 1.45 -10.52 -6.75
N ASP A 61 0.37 -11.19 -7.12
CA ASP A 61 -0.85 -10.50 -7.57
C ASP A 61 -1.52 -9.74 -6.40
N ALA A 62 -1.51 -10.32 -5.20
CA ALA A 62 -2.00 -9.65 -3.99
C ALA A 62 -1.10 -8.46 -3.60
N VAL A 63 0.22 -8.62 -3.68
CA VAL A 63 1.15 -7.49 -3.47
C VAL A 63 0.89 -6.39 -4.49
N THR A 64 0.64 -6.74 -5.76
CA THR A 64 0.37 -5.73 -6.80
C THR A 64 -0.85 -4.91 -6.43
N ALA A 65 -1.92 -5.58 -5.98
CA ALA A 65 -3.16 -4.92 -5.58
C ALA A 65 -3.03 -4.05 -4.32
N VAL A 66 -2.16 -4.42 -3.37
CA VAL A 66 -1.99 -3.70 -2.10
C VAL A 66 -0.90 -2.65 -2.16
N ALA A 67 0.31 -2.99 -2.60
CA ALA A 67 1.49 -2.11 -2.58
C ALA A 67 1.72 -1.39 -3.92
N GLY A 68 1.35 -2.01 -5.04
CA GLY A 68 1.46 -1.41 -6.37
C GLY A 68 0.34 -0.39 -6.63
N SER A 69 -0.91 -0.81 -6.43
CA SER A 69 -2.10 0.04 -6.57
C SER A 69 -2.41 0.87 -5.31
N GLY A 70 -1.89 0.47 -4.15
CA GLY A 70 -2.11 1.14 -2.86
C GLY A 70 -1.93 2.66 -2.83
N PRO A 71 -0.83 3.20 -3.39
CA PRO A 71 -0.62 4.65 -3.44
C PRO A 71 -1.80 5.40 -4.09
N ALA A 72 -2.42 4.84 -5.13
CA ALA A 72 -3.58 5.46 -5.78
C ALA A 72 -4.79 5.54 -4.84
N TYR A 73 -5.03 4.52 -3.99
CA TYR A 73 -6.11 4.56 -3.00
C TYR A 73 -5.88 5.66 -1.96
N VAL A 74 -4.62 5.84 -1.56
CA VAL A 74 -4.23 6.89 -0.60
C VAL A 74 -4.37 8.28 -1.22
N TYR A 75 -3.97 8.46 -2.49
CA TYR A 75 -4.16 9.73 -3.20
C TYR A 75 -5.63 10.07 -3.38
N LEU A 76 -6.47 9.09 -3.74
CA LEU A 76 -7.92 9.29 -3.84
C LEU A 76 -8.54 9.67 -2.48
N PHE A 77 -8.08 9.05 -1.39
CA PHE A 77 -8.50 9.45 -0.04
C PHE A 77 -8.09 10.90 0.29
N MET A 78 -6.86 11.29 -0.02
CA MET A 78 -6.39 12.67 0.19
C MET A 78 -7.22 13.66 -0.63
N GLU A 79 -7.46 13.38 -1.92
CA GLU A 79 -8.29 14.20 -2.81
C GLU A 79 -9.69 14.41 -2.22
N ALA A 80 -10.38 13.33 -1.84
CA ALA A 80 -11.71 13.42 -1.24
C ALA A 80 -11.71 14.20 0.09
N LEU A 81 -10.67 14.04 0.92
CA LEU A 81 -10.56 14.77 2.19
C LEU A 81 -10.29 16.26 1.97
N ILE A 82 -9.50 16.61 0.95
CA ILE A 82 -9.22 18.00 0.55
C ILE A 82 -10.50 18.67 0.07
N GLU A 83 -11.24 18.01 -0.83
CA GLU A 83 -12.51 18.51 -1.35
C GLU A 83 -13.54 18.73 -0.23
N ALA A 84 -13.67 17.77 0.68
CA ALA A 84 -14.56 17.90 1.84
C ALA A 84 -14.12 19.05 2.77
N GLY A 85 -12.82 19.25 2.97
CA GLY A 85 -12.28 20.36 3.74
C GLY A 85 -12.61 21.72 3.12
N VAL A 86 -12.52 21.84 1.79
CA VAL A 86 -12.91 23.05 1.06
C VAL A 86 -14.42 23.30 1.16
N GLN A 87 -15.25 22.25 1.03
CA GLN A 87 -16.70 22.35 1.23
C GLN A 87 -17.07 22.76 2.66
N ALA A 88 -16.23 22.42 3.64
CA ALA A 88 -16.36 22.84 5.03
C ALA A 88 -15.84 24.28 5.30
N GLY A 89 -15.36 24.99 4.26
CA GLY A 89 -14.96 26.39 4.33
C GLY A 89 -13.45 26.65 4.44
N LEU A 90 -12.60 25.63 4.33
CA LEU A 90 -11.15 25.81 4.29
C LEU A 90 -10.70 26.33 2.92
N SER A 91 -9.58 27.05 2.88
CA SER A 91 -8.91 27.29 1.61
C SER A 91 -8.35 25.97 1.06
N LEU A 92 -8.23 25.87 -0.27
CA LEU A 92 -7.64 24.70 -0.93
C LEU A 92 -6.23 24.39 -0.40
N SER A 93 -5.41 25.41 -0.17
CA SER A 93 -4.06 25.25 0.37
C SER A 93 -4.07 24.62 1.77
N ILE A 94 -4.90 25.15 2.68
CA ILE A 94 -4.98 24.64 4.05
C ILE A 94 -5.55 23.21 4.06
N ALA A 95 -6.60 22.94 3.28
CA ALA A 95 -7.18 21.61 3.17
C ALA A 95 -6.15 20.58 2.66
N ARG A 96 -5.35 20.95 1.67
CA ARG A 96 -4.24 20.13 1.15
C ARG A 96 -3.19 19.85 2.23
N ASP A 97 -2.70 20.87 2.90
CA ASP A 97 -1.65 20.71 3.91
C ASP A 97 -2.13 19.83 5.07
N LEU A 98 -3.36 20.03 5.53
CA LEU A 98 -3.97 19.21 6.57
C LEU A 98 -4.14 17.75 6.14
N ALA A 99 -4.66 17.49 4.93
CA ALA A 99 -4.89 16.12 4.45
C ALA A 99 -3.57 15.35 4.30
N VAL A 100 -2.56 15.96 3.66
CA VAL A 100 -1.24 15.34 3.46
C VAL A 100 -0.57 15.04 4.81
N GLN A 101 -0.54 16.03 5.72
CA GLN A 101 0.09 15.86 7.03
C GLN A 101 -0.65 14.84 7.90
N THR A 102 -1.99 14.77 7.80
CA THR A 102 -2.81 13.80 8.55
C THR A 102 -2.48 12.37 8.13
N VAL A 103 -2.43 12.08 6.83
CA VAL A 103 -2.08 10.73 6.35
C VAL A 103 -0.63 10.39 6.72
N PHE A 104 0.31 11.32 6.49
CA PHE A 104 1.72 11.11 6.84
C PHE A 104 1.89 10.82 8.33
N GLY A 105 1.29 11.62 9.20
CA GLY A 105 1.37 11.46 10.65
C GLY A 105 0.77 10.15 11.14
N ALA A 106 -0.39 9.74 10.59
CA ALA A 106 -1.01 8.47 10.95
C ALA A 106 -0.15 7.26 10.54
N ALA A 107 0.38 7.25 9.32
CA ALA A 107 1.26 6.19 8.83
C ALA A 107 2.58 6.14 9.63
N LYS A 108 3.17 7.31 9.89
CA LYS A 108 4.39 7.44 10.67
C LYS A 108 4.20 6.92 12.10
N LEU A 109 3.08 7.24 12.75
CA LEU A 109 2.79 6.78 14.10
C LEU A 109 2.71 5.25 14.18
N VAL A 110 2.05 4.60 13.22
CA VAL A 110 2.01 3.13 13.12
C VAL A 110 3.43 2.57 12.98
N LYS A 111 4.22 3.14 12.06
CA LYS A 111 5.57 2.65 11.76
C LYS A 111 6.56 2.82 12.92
N GLU A 112 6.51 3.95 13.63
CA GLU A 112 7.44 4.25 14.72
C GLU A 112 7.06 3.55 16.03
N THR A 113 5.77 3.30 16.26
CA THR A 113 5.31 2.70 17.52
C THR A 113 5.01 1.21 17.42
N GLY A 114 4.88 0.67 16.21
CA GLY A 114 4.33 -0.67 15.98
C GLY A 114 2.85 -0.80 16.41
N GLY A 115 2.17 0.31 16.66
CA GLY A 115 0.81 0.33 17.19
C GLY A 115 -0.20 -0.21 16.17
N ASP A 116 -1.11 -1.06 16.63
CA ASP A 116 -2.21 -1.57 15.81
C ASP A 116 -3.13 -0.41 15.33
N PRO A 117 -3.44 -0.30 14.03
CA PRO A 117 -4.29 0.77 13.52
C PRO A 117 -5.69 0.84 14.14
N ALA A 118 -6.28 -0.29 14.56
CA ALA A 118 -7.58 -0.28 15.24
C ALA A 118 -7.47 0.27 16.67
N ASP A 119 -6.37 -0.02 17.38
CA ASP A 119 -6.06 0.61 18.66
C ASP A 119 -5.83 2.11 18.53
N LEU A 120 -5.00 2.54 17.58
CA LEU A 120 -4.73 3.96 17.35
C LEU A 120 -6.02 4.72 16.96
N ARG A 121 -6.88 4.11 16.13
CA ARG A 121 -8.21 4.67 15.81
C ARG A 121 -9.08 4.82 17.07
N ARG A 122 -9.09 3.81 17.95
CA ARG A 122 -9.85 3.89 19.23
C ARG A 122 -9.33 5.03 20.11
N ARG A 123 -8.01 5.23 20.20
CA ARG A 123 -7.41 6.31 21.02
C ARG A 123 -7.83 7.72 20.61
N VAL A 124 -8.10 7.95 19.32
CA VAL A 124 -8.56 9.25 18.80
C VAL A 124 -10.08 9.36 18.69
N THR A 125 -10.82 8.38 19.21
CA THR A 125 -12.29 8.32 19.17
C THR A 125 -12.86 8.43 20.57
N SER A 126 -13.31 9.62 20.95
CA SER A 126 -14.05 9.83 22.20
C SER A 126 -15.56 9.53 22.04
N PRO A 127 -16.22 8.95 23.06
CA PRO A 127 -17.67 8.80 23.06
C PRO A 127 -18.38 10.15 22.86
N GLY A 128 -19.31 10.21 21.91
CA GLY A 128 -20.04 11.43 21.55
C GLY A 128 -19.22 12.47 20.77
N GLY A 129 -17.94 12.20 20.50
CA GLY A 129 -17.04 13.13 19.81
C GLY A 129 -17.23 13.18 18.30
N THR A 130 -16.60 14.19 17.67
CA THR A 130 -16.64 14.42 16.22
C THR A 130 -16.09 13.23 15.42
N THR A 131 -15.00 12.61 15.89
CA THR A 131 -14.42 11.41 15.25
C THR A 131 -15.41 10.26 15.23
N MET A 132 -16.14 10.02 16.32
CA MET A 132 -17.11 8.93 16.42
C MET A 132 -18.28 9.15 15.45
N ALA A 133 -18.79 10.38 15.36
CA ALA A 133 -19.84 10.73 14.42
C ALA A 133 -19.39 10.53 12.97
N ALA A 134 -18.18 10.98 12.61
CA ALA A 134 -17.63 10.79 11.27
C ALA A 134 -17.40 9.31 10.92
N LEU A 135 -16.83 8.52 11.84
CA LEU A 135 -16.59 7.09 11.64
C LEU A 135 -17.90 6.32 11.45
N THR A 136 -18.97 6.69 12.18
CA THR A 136 -20.29 6.08 12.03
C THR A 136 -20.82 6.25 10.60
N VAL A 137 -20.63 7.43 9.99
CA VAL A 137 -21.01 7.68 8.60
C VAL A 137 -20.14 6.85 7.64
N LEU A 138 -18.82 6.84 7.83
CA LEU A 138 -17.92 6.06 6.97
C LEU A 138 -18.22 4.56 7.01
N GLU A 139 -18.56 4.01 8.18
CA GLU A 139 -18.96 2.62 8.34
C GLU A 139 -20.31 2.34 7.67
N ALA A 140 -21.31 3.21 7.87
CA ALA A 140 -22.61 3.09 7.21
C ALA A 140 -22.52 3.20 5.67
N ARG A 141 -21.53 3.93 5.15
CA ARG A 141 -21.23 4.02 3.71
C ARG A 141 -20.37 2.86 3.18
N GLY A 142 -20.01 1.90 4.03
CA GLY A 142 -19.29 0.71 3.61
C GLY A 142 -17.82 0.96 3.26
N PHE A 143 -17.16 1.93 3.88
CA PHE A 143 -15.77 2.30 3.55
C PHE A 143 -14.82 1.09 3.48
N LYS A 144 -14.84 0.21 4.50
CA LYS A 144 -13.99 -1.00 4.52
C LYS A 144 -14.33 -1.98 3.39
N MET A 145 -15.62 -2.09 3.06
CA MET A 145 -16.09 -2.97 1.98
C MET A 145 -15.62 -2.47 0.61
N ALA A 146 -15.72 -1.16 0.37
CA ALA A 146 -15.24 -0.53 -0.86
C ALA A 146 -13.73 -0.76 -1.09
N ILE A 147 -12.92 -0.62 -0.03
CA ILE A 147 -11.47 -0.93 -0.11
C ILE A 147 -11.23 -2.41 -0.42
N ALA A 148 -11.96 -3.31 0.25
CA ALA A 148 -11.83 -4.74 0.00
C ALA A 148 -12.23 -5.14 -1.43
N ASP A 149 -13.29 -4.54 -1.97
CA ASP A 149 -13.72 -4.74 -3.37
C ASP A 149 -12.68 -4.21 -4.37
N ALA A 150 -12.13 -3.02 -4.13
CA ALA A 150 -11.08 -2.46 -4.98
C ALA A 150 -9.84 -3.37 -5.03
N VAL A 151 -9.39 -3.88 -3.89
CA VAL A 151 -8.26 -4.82 -3.83
C VAL A 151 -8.59 -6.13 -4.56
N ARG A 152 -9.77 -6.71 -4.35
CA ARG A 152 -10.20 -7.93 -5.07
C ARG A 152 -10.20 -7.72 -6.59
N GLN A 153 -10.71 -6.59 -7.04
CA GLN A 153 -10.76 -6.26 -8.46
C GLN A 153 -9.35 -6.06 -9.04
N ALA A 154 -8.44 -5.42 -8.30
CA ALA A 154 -7.05 -5.28 -8.71
C ALA A 154 -6.32 -6.63 -8.81
N ILE A 155 -6.55 -7.55 -7.87
CA ILE A 155 -6.01 -8.93 -7.94
C ILE A 155 -6.51 -9.65 -9.19
N ARG A 156 -7.82 -9.62 -9.42
CA ARG A 156 -8.42 -10.24 -10.61
C ARG A 156 -7.79 -9.68 -11.89
N ARG A 157 -7.63 -8.36 -11.97
CA ARG A 157 -7.03 -7.71 -13.14
C ARG A 157 -5.56 -8.08 -13.33
N ALA A 158 -4.78 -8.19 -12.25
CA ALA A 158 -3.40 -8.64 -12.33
C ALA A 158 -3.30 -10.05 -12.93
N GLY A 159 -4.17 -10.98 -12.49
CA GLY A 159 -4.25 -12.32 -13.05
C GLY A 159 -4.63 -12.36 -14.53
N GLU A 160 -5.62 -11.55 -14.95
CA GLU A 160 -6.01 -11.42 -16.36
C GLU A 160 -4.84 -10.95 -17.25
N LEU A 161 -4.09 -9.94 -16.79
CA LEU A 161 -2.92 -9.41 -17.52
C LEU A 161 -1.79 -10.44 -17.62
N ALA A 162 -1.58 -11.24 -16.58
CA ALA A 162 -0.58 -12.31 -16.58
C ALA A 162 -0.91 -13.41 -17.60
N LEU A 163 -2.19 -13.74 -17.78
CA LEU A 163 -2.65 -14.70 -18.79
C LEU A 163 -2.50 -14.16 -20.22
N GLN A 164 -2.80 -12.87 -20.43
CA GLN A 164 -2.63 -12.23 -21.75
C GLN A 164 -1.17 -12.27 -22.21
N LYS A 165 -0.22 -11.96 -21.31
CA LYS A 165 1.22 -12.01 -21.58
C LYS A 165 1.77 -13.41 -21.88
N LYS A 166 1.05 -14.48 -21.50
CA LYS A 166 1.44 -15.87 -21.84
C LYS A 166 0.95 -16.30 -23.22
N THR A 167 -0.02 -15.58 -23.78
CA THR A 167 -0.70 -15.94 -25.04
C THR A 167 -0.19 -15.10 -26.22
N SER A 168 0.52 -14.01 -25.94
CA SER A 168 1.23 -13.13 -26.89
C SER A 168 2.71 -13.50 -26.98
#